data_AF-A0A2U2C8L8-F1
#
_entry.id   AF-A0A2U2C8L8-F1
#
_cell.length_a   1.000
_cell.length_b   1.000
_cell.length_c   1.000
_cell.angle_alpha   90.00
_cell.angle_beta   90.00
_cell.angle_gamma   90.00
#
_symmetry.space_group_name_H-M   'P 1'
#
loop_
_entity.id
_entity.type
_entity.pdbx_description
1 polymer ?
#
loop_
_entity_poly.entity_id
_entity_poly.type
_entity_poly.pdbx_seq_one_letter_code
_entity_poly.pdbx_strand_id
1 'polypeptide(L)'
;MVSVLSPSRSAPFRAFLRAAPLALLAACAAPAPAPEPAPDAVDRIAAECALLERAETMIGAAGQTAPSGLREGCPGVSARDTRALDEQMASLRAATGAPLPPGVQPGSRAETVYRRMITRGVPVSLARQLTGDPLFAIASHSAT
;
A
#
# COMPACT_ATOMS: atom_id res chain seq x y z
N MET A 1 -16.07 -13.40 45.53
CA MET A 1 -16.98 -12.26 45.80
C MET A 1 -16.46 -11.11 44.96
N VAL A 2 -17.11 -10.56 43.93
CA VAL A 2 -18.52 -10.40 43.57
C VAL A 2 -18.64 -10.59 42.04
N SER A 3 -19.62 -11.37 41.60
CA SER A 3 -20.06 -11.48 40.20
C SER A 3 -20.92 -10.27 39.83
N VAL A 4 -20.74 -9.70 38.65
CA VAL A 4 -21.72 -8.76 38.07
C VAL A 4 -22.05 -9.23 36.65
N LEU A 5 -23.22 -9.86 36.54
CA LEU A 5 -23.89 -10.20 35.29
C LEU A 5 -24.33 -8.91 34.58
N SER A 6 -24.16 -8.86 33.25
CA SER A 6 -24.77 -7.81 32.41
C SER A 6 -25.82 -8.43 31.47
N PRO A 7 -26.98 -7.77 31.28
CA PRO A 7 -28.18 -8.42 30.75
C PRO A 7 -28.25 -8.46 29.22
N SER A 8 -28.70 -9.62 28.75
CA SER A 8 -29.19 -9.89 27.40
C SER A 8 -30.45 -9.05 27.10
N ARG A 9 -30.45 -8.30 26.00
CA ARG A 9 -31.65 -7.62 25.47
C ARG A 9 -32.09 -8.31 24.18
N SER A 10 -33.10 -9.17 24.34
CA SER A 10 -33.90 -9.77 23.28
C SER A 10 -34.82 -8.71 22.67
N ALA A 11 -34.78 -8.54 21.35
CA ALA A 11 -35.78 -7.77 20.61
C ALA A 11 -36.76 -8.72 19.89
N PRO A 12 -38.07 -8.40 19.85
CA PRO A 12 -39.09 -9.28 19.30
C PRO A 12 -39.14 -9.28 17.77
N PHE A 13 -39.13 -10.50 17.24
CA PHE A 13 -39.61 -10.83 15.90
C PHE A 13 -41.02 -10.24 15.67
N ARG A 14 -41.16 -9.34 14.71
CA ARG A 14 -42.45 -9.02 14.11
C ARG A 14 -42.43 -9.42 12.64
N ALA A 15 -43.08 -10.54 12.39
CA ALA A 15 -43.50 -10.98 11.08
C ALA A 15 -44.52 -9.98 10.52
N PHE A 16 -44.22 -9.41 9.36
CA PHE A 16 -45.19 -8.79 8.48
C PHE A 16 -45.11 -9.51 7.13
N LEU A 17 -45.97 -10.51 6.94
CA LEU A 17 -46.29 -10.99 5.61
C LEU A 17 -47.16 -9.94 4.93
N ARG A 18 -46.63 -9.33 3.85
CA ARG A 18 -47.42 -8.56 2.90
C ARG A 18 -47.13 -9.11 1.50
N ALA A 19 -48.20 -9.57 0.86
CA ALA A 19 -48.17 -10.12 -0.48
C ALA A 19 -48.15 -9.02 -1.55
N ALA A 20 -47.60 -9.40 -2.72
CA ALA A 20 -47.63 -8.78 -4.05
C ALA A 20 -46.63 -7.64 -4.35
N PRO A 21 -46.17 -7.45 -5.61
CA PRO A 21 -46.42 -8.21 -6.85
C PRO A 21 -45.15 -8.83 -7.48
N LEU A 22 -45.37 -9.87 -8.30
CA LEU A 22 -44.38 -10.44 -9.23
C LEU A 22 -44.03 -9.39 -10.31
N ALA A 23 -43.05 -8.55 -10.02
CA ALA A 23 -42.33 -7.78 -11.03
C ALA A 23 -41.29 -8.71 -11.66
N LEU A 24 -41.49 -9.05 -12.94
CA LEU A 24 -40.48 -9.67 -13.80
C LEU A 24 -39.28 -8.72 -13.88
N LEU A 25 -38.32 -8.91 -12.97
CA LEU A 25 -36.99 -8.34 -13.07
C LEU A 25 -36.31 -9.04 -14.25
N ALA A 26 -36.32 -8.37 -15.41
CA ALA A 26 -35.36 -8.62 -16.47
C ALA A 26 -33.97 -8.33 -15.89
N ALA A 27 -33.37 -9.32 -15.26
CA ALA A 27 -31.98 -9.29 -14.82
C ALA A 27 -31.12 -9.28 -16.09
N CYS A 28 -30.73 -8.08 -16.54
CA CYS A 28 -29.55 -7.94 -17.39
C CYS A 28 -28.38 -8.55 -16.63
N ALA A 29 -28.04 -9.79 -16.96
CA ALA A 29 -26.79 -10.41 -16.59
C ALA A 29 -25.68 -9.61 -17.27
N ALA A 30 -25.24 -8.52 -16.63
CA ALA A 30 -24.02 -7.85 -17.03
C ALA A 30 -22.89 -8.87 -16.89
N PRO A 31 -22.13 -9.15 -17.96
CA PRO A 31 -20.97 -10.02 -17.86
C PRO A 31 -20.05 -9.47 -16.78
N ALA A 32 -19.66 -10.31 -15.83
CA ALA A 32 -18.66 -9.93 -14.84
C ALA A 32 -17.41 -9.45 -15.60
N PRO A 33 -16.85 -8.28 -15.24
CA PRO A 33 -15.64 -7.80 -15.91
C PRO A 33 -14.56 -8.87 -15.79
N ALA A 34 -13.95 -9.20 -16.92
CA ALA A 34 -12.84 -10.13 -16.94
C ALA A 34 -11.73 -9.61 -16.00
N PRO A 35 -11.04 -10.49 -15.27
CA PRO A 35 -9.94 -10.07 -14.40
C PRO A 35 -8.89 -9.35 -15.24
N GLU A 36 -8.52 -8.14 -14.82
CA GLU A 36 -7.46 -7.40 -15.48
C GLU A 36 -6.15 -8.20 -15.39
N PRO A 37 -5.34 -8.23 -16.47
CA PRO A 37 -4.06 -8.91 -16.45
C PRO A 37 -3.16 -8.29 -15.39
N ALA A 38 -2.39 -9.14 -14.71
CA ALA A 38 -1.37 -8.68 -13.77
C ALA A 38 -0.35 -7.77 -14.50
N PRO A 39 0.10 -6.66 -13.88
CA PRO A 39 1.14 -5.81 -14.44
C PRO A 39 2.40 -6.61 -14.72
N ASP A 40 3.04 -6.33 -15.86
CA ASP A 40 4.29 -6.98 -16.22
C ASP A 40 5.46 -6.47 -15.35
N ALA A 41 6.66 -7.05 -15.53
CA ALA A 41 7.81 -6.64 -14.73
C ALA A 41 8.26 -5.20 -15.00
N VAL A 42 8.09 -4.70 -16.23
CA VAL A 42 8.47 -3.37 -16.66
C VAL A 42 7.55 -2.33 -16.03
N ASP A 43 6.24 -2.57 -16.05
CA ASP A 43 5.22 -1.72 -15.43
C ASP A 43 5.46 -1.57 -13.93
N ARG A 44 5.82 -2.67 -13.25
CA ARG A 44 6.11 -2.62 -11.81
C ARG A 44 7.35 -1.79 -11.48
N ILE A 45 8.40 -1.88 -12.30
CA ILE A 45 9.62 -1.08 -12.11
C ILE A 45 9.32 0.39 -12.40
N ALA A 46 8.59 0.68 -13.48
CA ALA A 46 8.16 2.04 -13.81
C ALA A 46 7.32 2.66 -12.68
N ALA A 47 6.38 1.90 -12.11
CA ALA A 47 5.57 2.32 -10.98
C ALA A 47 6.39 2.55 -9.71
N GLU A 48 7.35 1.67 -9.37
CA GLU A 48 8.26 1.87 -8.23
C GLU A 48 9.08 3.16 -8.41
N CYS A 49 9.57 3.43 -9.61
CA CYS A 49 10.34 4.64 -9.91
C CYS A 49 9.49 5.91 -9.86
N ALA A 50 8.27 5.89 -10.39
CA ALA A 50 7.33 7.00 -10.27
C ALA A 50 6.95 7.25 -8.80
N LEU A 51 6.79 6.20 -8.00
CA LEU A 51 6.53 6.31 -6.56
C LEU A 51 7.69 7.00 -5.82
N LEU A 52 8.93 6.68 -6.18
CA LEU A 52 10.13 7.32 -5.60
C LEU A 52 10.29 8.78 -6.02
N GLU A 53 9.93 9.13 -7.26
CA GLU A 53 9.86 10.53 -7.72
C GLU A 53 8.78 11.33 -6.98
N ARG A 54 7.64 10.70 -6.70
CA ARG A 54 6.61 11.29 -5.84
C ARG A 54 7.14 11.51 -4.42
N ALA A 55 7.85 10.53 -3.86
CA ALA A 55 8.47 10.67 -2.55
C ALA A 55 9.48 11.82 -2.52
N GLU A 56 10.32 11.96 -3.54
CA GLU A 56 11.27 13.06 -3.72
C GLU A 56 10.57 14.42 -3.67
N THR A 57 9.48 14.56 -4.44
CA THR A 57 8.66 15.78 -4.48
C THR A 57 8.07 16.10 -3.12
N MET A 58 7.57 15.10 -2.39
CA MET A 58 6.98 15.29 -1.05
C MET A 58 8.03 15.65 0.00
N ILE A 59 9.25 15.10 -0.09
CA ILE A 59 10.37 15.46 0.77
C ILE A 59 10.77 16.93 0.52
N GLY A 60 10.89 17.33 -0.75
CA GLY A 60 11.17 18.71 -1.13
C GLY A 60 10.10 19.69 -0.66
N ALA A 61 8.82 19.33 -0.79
CA ALA A 61 7.70 20.13 -0.31
C ALA A 61 7.69 20.30 1.23
N ALA A 62 8.28 19.36 1.96
CA ALA A 62 8.48 19.45 3.41
C ALA A 62 9.72 20.28 3.82
N GLY A 63 10.41 20.92 2.86
CA GLY A 63 11.61 21.72 3.10
C GLY A 63 12.85 20.88 3.38
N GLN A 64 12.83 19.59 3.04
CA GLN A 64 13.94 18.67 3.21
C GLN A 64 14.62 18.39 1.87
N THR A 65 15.93 18.12 1.90
CA THR A 65 16.65 17.68 0.71
C THR A 65 16.49 16.17 0.56
N ALA A 66 16.00 15.72 -0.59
CA ALA A 66 15.91 14.30 -0.89
C ALA A 66 17.32 13.68 -1.03
N PRO A 67 17.52 12.44 -0.55
CA PRO A 67 18.78 11.72 -0.76
C PRO A 67 19.10 11.54 -2.25
N SER A 68 20.35 11.77 -2.63
CA SER A 68 20.84 11.58 -4.02
C SER A 68 20.64 10.14 -4.54
N GLY A 69 20.66 9.16 -3.65
CA GLY A 69 20.39 7.75 -3.96
C GLY A 69 18.92 7.35 -4.06
N LEU A 70 17.98 8.28 -3.85
CA LEU A 70 16.55 7.96 -3.76
C LEU A 70 16.04 7.26 -5.02
N ARG A 71 16.55 7.65 -6.19
CA ARG A 71 16.17 7.09 -7.50
C ARG A 71 17.23 6.15 -8.09
N GLU A 72 18.23 5.73 -7.32
CA GLU A 72 19.31 4.87 -7.83
C GLU A 72 18.74 3.57 -8.46
N GLY A 73 19.19 3.19 -9.66
CA GLY A 73 18.70 2.00 -10.36
C GLY A 73 17.34 2.17 -11.05
N CYS A 74 16.73 3.36 -11.03
CA CYS A 74 15.65 3.68 -11.96
C CYS A 74 16.18 3.86 -13.40
N PRO A 75 15.43 3.43 -14.43
CA PRO A 75 15.84 3.63 -15.82
C PRO A 75 16.17 5.09 -16.12
N GLY A 76 17.33 5.34 -16.74
CA GLY A 76 17.79 6.68 -17.08
C GLY A 76 18.42 7.48 -15.92
N VAL A 77 18.45 6.94 -14.70
CA VAL A 77 19.06 7.61 -13.54
C VAL A 77 20.48 7.09 -13.32
N SER A 78 21.47 7.98 -13.41
CA SER A 78 22.88 7.69 -13.11
C SER A 78 23.30 8.09 -11.69
N ALA A 79 22.45 8.81 -10.96
CA ALA A 79 22.70 9.23 -9.59
C ALA A 79 22.94 8.01 -8.68
N ARG A 80 23.91 8.15 -7.78
CA ARG A 80 24.30 7.16 -6.79
C ARG A 80 24.02 7.71 -5.39
N ASP A 81 23.78 6.81 -4.44
CA ASP A 81 23.72 7.21 -3.04
C ASP A 81 25.08 7.73 -2.57
N THR A 82 25.17 9.03 -2.30
CA THR A 82 26.37 9.70 -1.81
C THR A 82 26.35 9.92 -0.30
N ARG A 83 25.34 9.38 0.41
CA ARG A 83 25.25 9.48 1.87
C ARG A 83 26.42 8.78 2.54
N ALA A 84 26.78 9.24 3.73
CA ALA A 84 27.78 8.56 4.54
C ALA A 84 27.32 7.15 4.90
N LEU A 85 28.26 6.21 5.10
CA LEU A 85 27.92 4.82 5.44
C LEU A 85 27.01 4.72 6.68
N ASP A 86 27.23 5.57 7.69
CA ASP A 86 26.41 5.60 8.90
C ASP A 86 24.94 5.95 8.62
N GLU A 87 24.68 6.85 7.67
CA GLU A 87 23.34 7.25 7.24
C GLU A 87 22.65 6.13 6.44
N GLN A 88 23.41 5.44 5.59
CA GLN A 88 22.92 4.26 4.86
C GLN A 88 22.55 3.14 5.84
N MET A 89 23.42 2.87 6.82
CA MET A 89 23.16 1.88 7.88
C MET A 89 22.01 2.29 8.81
N ALA A 90 21.83 3.58 9.07
CA ALA A 90 20.66 4.09 9.80
C ALA A 90 19.36 3.85 9.01
N SER A 91 19.38 4.08 7.70
CA SER A 91 18.23 3.82 6.82
C SER A 91 17.91 2.34 6.74
N LEU A 92 18.93 1.47 6.69
CA LEU A 92 18.73 0.02 6.74
C LEU A 92 18.12 -0.43 8.06
N ARG A 93 18.61 0.06 9.20
CA ARG A 93 18.03 -0.24 10.53
C ARG A 93 16.60 0.29 10.66
N ALA A 94 16.31 1.48 10.14
CA ALA A 94 14.97 2.02 10.09
C ALA A 94 14.06 1.16 9.22
N ALA A 95 14.55 0.71 8.06
CA ALA A 95 13.81 -0.16 7.16
C ALA A 95 13.51 -1.50 7.82
N THR A 96 14.45 -2.17 8.49
CA THR A 96 14.19 -3.46 9.14
C THR A 96 13.28 -3.33 10.37
N GLY A 97 13.41 -2.24 11.14
CA GLY A 97 12.64 -2.00 12.36
C GLY A 97 11.24 -1.41 12.15
N ALA A 98 10.92 -0.90 10.95
CA ALA A 98 9.62 -0.25 10.74
C ALA A 98 8.45 -1.25 10.86
N PRO A 99 7.31 -0.88 11.47
CA PRO A 99 6.11 -1.71 11.43
C PRO A 99 5.60 -1.78 9.99
N LEU A 100 5.11 -2.95 9.57
CA LEU A 100 4.41 -3.06 8.29
C LEU A 100 3.08 -2.28 8.33
N PRO A 101 2.75 -1.54 7.26
CA PRO A 101 1.45 -0.90 7.14
C PRO A 101 0.30 -1.93 7.02
N PRO A 102 -0.94 -1.55 7.36
CA PRO A 102 -2.11 -2.38 7.10
C PRO A 102 -2.17 -2.81 5.62
N GLY A 103 -2.47 -4.09 5.39
CA GLY A 103 -2.57 -4.66 4.04
C GLY A 103 -1.25 -5.10 3.41
N VAL A 104 -0.09 -4.77 4.00
CA VAL A 104 1.21 -5.26 3.55
C VAL A 104 1.58 -6.53 4.32
N GLN A 105 1.72 -7.64 3.58
CA GLN A 105 2.03 -8.94 4.17
C GLN A 105 3.54 -9.20 4.29
N PRO A 106 4.01 -9.84 5.37
CA PRO A 106 5.40 -10.30 5.48
C PRO A 106 5.81 -11.21 4.31
N GLY A 107 7.01 -11.02 3.79
CA GLY A 107 7.58 -11.79 2.66
C GLY A 107 7.02 -11.42 1.29
N SER A 108 6.09 -10.44 1.22
CA SER A 108 5.49 -10.02 -0.05
C SER A 108 6.36 -9.04 -0.84
N ARG A 109 6.06 -8.88 -2.13
CA ARG A 109 6.62 -7.79 -2.92
C ARG A 109 6.23 -6.41 -2.36
N ALA A 110 5.03 -6.28 -1.79
CA ALA A 110 4.60 -5.05 -1.11
C ALA A 110 5.52 -4.68 0.05
N GLU A 111 5.92 -5.66 0.88
CA GLU A 111 6.93 -5.43 1.91
C GLU A 111 8.25 -4.99 1.28
N THR A 112 8.70 -5.68 0.23
CA THR A 112 9.97 -5.32 -0.44
C THR A 112 9.98 -3.87 -0.93
N VAL A 113 8.91 -3.41 -1.60
CA VAL A 113 8.79 -2.02 -2.07
C VAL A 113 8.76 -1.04 -0.89
N TYR A 114 7.98 -1.34 0.16
CA TYR A 114 7.92 -0.51 1.37
C TYR A 114 9.28 -0.35 2.06
N ARG A 115 10.00 -1.46 2.25
CA ARG A 115 11.34 -1.46 2.87
C ARG A 115 12.35 -0.72 1.99
N ARG A 116 12.29 -0.90 0.66
CA ARG A 116 13.18 -0.23 -0.30
C ARG A 116 13.04 1.29 -0.26
N MET A 117 11.82 1.81 -0.17
CA MET A 117 11.60 3.25 0.03
C MET A 117 12.40 3.76 1.25
N ILE A 118 12.30 3.05 2.39
CA ILE A 118 12.98 3.46 3.63
C ILE A 118 14.50 3.33 3.50
N THR A 119 15.03 2.25 2.90
CA THR A 119 16.48 2.10 2.70
C THR A 119 17.06 3.20 1.81
N ARG A 120 16.28 3.68 0.84
CA ARG A 120 16.63 4.79 -0.05
C ARG A 120 16.44 6.17 0.59
N GLY A 121 16.07 6.20 1.87
CA GLY A 121 15.99 7.40 2.70
C GLY A 121 14.64 8.12 2.67
N VAL A 122 13.57 7.46 2.20
CA VAL A 122 12.20 7.96 2.44
C VAL A 122 11.89 7.82 3.94
N PRO A 123 11.46 8.89 4.64
CA PRO A 123 11.05 8.80 6.04
C PRO A 123 9.94 7.75 6.24
N VAL A 124 9.97 7.00 7.35
CA VAL A 124 9.02 5.90 7.61
C VAL A 124 7.56 6.34 7.56
N SER A 125 7.25 7.53 8.09
CA SER A 125 5.90 8.10 8.05
C SER A 125 5.42 8.36 6.62
N LEU A 126 6.30 8.90 5.76
CA LEU A 126 6.01 9.14 4.35
C LEU A 126 5.89 7.83 3.56
N ALA A 127 6.80 6.87 3.78
CA ALA A 127 6.73 5.55 3.16
C ALA A 127 5.40 4.84 3.49
N ARG A 128 4.91 4.99 4.73
CA ARG A 128 3.59 4.48 5.14
C ARG A 128 2.43 5.19 4.45
N GLN A 129 2.52 6.50 4.27
CA GLN A 129 1.50 7.24 3.52
C GLN A 129 1.45 6.78 2.05
N LEU A 130 2.61 6.57 1.45
CA LEU A 130 2.75 6.16 0.06
C LEU A 130 2.23 4.74 -0.22
N THR A 131 2.01 3.90 0.79
CA THR A 131 1.38 2.59 0.56
C THR A 131 -0.10 2.69 0.17
N GLY A 132 -0.73 3.85 0.34
CA GLY A 132 -2.06 4.13 -0.17
C GLY A 132 -2.08 4.71 -1.59
N ASP A 133 -0.91 4.94 -2.20
CA ASP A 133 -0.81 5.49 -3.56
C ASP A 133 -1.10 4.42 -4.62
N PRO A 134 -1.83 4.74 -5.71
CA PRO A 134 -2.05 3.80 -6.82
C PRO A 134 -0.75 3.21 -7.41
N LEU A 135 0.34 3.98 -7.44
CA LEU A 135 1.64 3.52 -7.91
C LEU A 135 2.21 2.42 -7.01
N PHE A 136 1.94 2.47 -5.70
CA PHE A 136 2.35 1.39 -4.79
C PHE A 136 1.58 0.10 -5.08
N ALA A 137 0.28 0.17 -5.39
CA ALA A 137 -0.51 -1.00 -5.75
C ALA A 137 0.04 -1.70 -7.01
N ILE A 138 0.44 -0.93 -8.02
CA ILE A 138 1.07 -1.46 -9.23
C ILE A 138 2.46 -2.04 -8.91
N ALA A 139 3.32 -1.26 -8.25
CA ALA A 139 4.68 -1.65 -7.92
C ALA A 139 4.76 -2.92 -7.05
N SER A 140 3.78 -3.09 -6.16
CA SER A 140 3.72 -4.22 -5.21
C SER A 140 3.05 -5.48 -5.75
N HIS A 141 2.52 -5.45 -6.98
CA HIS A 141 1.84 -6.60 -7.56
C HIS A 141 2.81 -7.78 -7.77
N SER A 142 2.51 -8.94 -7.19
CA SER A 142 3.28 -10.16 -7.45
C SER A 142 2.78 -10.81 -8.73
N ALA A 143 3.68 -11.20 -9.63
CA ALA A 143 3.31 -12.13 -10.70
C ALA A 143 2.96 -13.47 -10.02
N THR A 144 1.69 -13.86 -10.09
CA THR A 144 1.21 -15.21 -9.73
C THR A 144 1.57 -16.21 -10.81
#